data_AF-A0A1G2YZY5-F1
#
_entry.id   AF-A0A1G2YZY5-F1
#
_cell.length_a   1.000
_cell.length_b   1.000
_cell.length_c   1.000
_cell.angle_alpha   90.00
_cell.angle_beta   90.00
_cell.angle_gamma   90.00
#
_symmetry.space_group_name_H-M   'P 1'
#
loop_
_entity.id
_entity.type
_entity.pdbx_description
1 polymer ?
#
loop_
_entity_poly.entity_id
_entity_poly.type
_entity_poly.pdbx_seq_one_letter_code
_entity_poly.pdbx_strand_id
1 'polypeptide(L)'
;MKKYNPRLQAAIFEVVDNQMSAGDPPETKETFERLLGEGFSKEDVKKLIGQAICVEIYCIGKYREEFDRERYIRNLRNLPKEPEE
;
A
#
# COMPACT_ATOMS: atom_id res chain seq x y z
N MET A 1 1.14 -13.80 21.22
CA MET A 1 2.17 -12.94 20.60
C MET A 1 1.65 -12.44 19.26
N LYS A 2 1.87 -11.17 18.89
CA LYS A 2 1.46 -10.67 17.56
C LYS A 2 2.28 -11.41 16.49
N LYS A 3 1.63 -11.88 15.42
CA LYS A 3 2.28 -12.60 14.29
C LYS A 3 3.09 -11.68 13.36
N TYR A 4 3.21 -10.39 13.67
CA TYR A 4 3.84 -9.36 12.85
C TYR A 4 4.59 -8.35 13.73
N ASN A 5 5.49 -7.57 13.13
CA ASN A 5 6.20 -6.48 13.81
C ASN A 5 5.32 -5.21 13.82
N PRO A 6 4.83 -4.75 15.00
CA PRO A 6 3.93 -3.60 15.07
C PRO A 6 4.61 -2.27 14.70
N ARG A 7 5.93 -2.15 14.86
CA ARG A 7 6.66 -0.94 14.45
C ARG A 7 6.76 -0.85 12.93
N LEU A 8 6.98 -1.98 12.27
CA LEU A 8 7.00 -2.06 10.80
C LEU A 8 5.62 -1.71 10.22
N GLN A 9 4.55 -2.24 10.81
CA GLN A 9 3.19 -1.90 10.38
C GLN A 9 2.92 -0.39 10.53
N ALA A 10 3.30 0.21 11.67
CA ALA A 10 3.13 1.64 11.88
C ALA A 10 3.89 2.47 10.84
N ALA A 11 5.13 2.09 10.50
CA ALA A 11 5.91 2.75 9.46
C ALA A 11 5.25 2.64 8.07
N ILE A 12 4.70 1.47 7.72
CA ILE A 12 3.96 1.32 6.45
C ILE A 12 2.70 2.21 6.45
N PHE A 13 1.98 2.27 7.56
CA PHE A 13 0.80 3.13 7.67
C PHE A 13 1.15 4.61 7.55
N GLU A 14 2.28 5.03 8.13
CA GLU A 14 2.80 6.39 7.98
C GLU A 14 3.12 6.71 6.51
N VAL A 15 3.69 5.77 5.75
CA VAL A 15 3.90 5.95 4.30
C VAL A 15 2.57 6.16 3.57
N VAL A 16 1.54 5.37 3.88
CA VAL A 16 0.20 5.53 3.28
C VAL A 16 -0.38 6.91 3.60
N ASP A 17 -0.30 7.35 4.86
CA ASP A 17 -0.77 8.66 5.29
C ASP A 17 -0.02 9.82 4.61
N ASN A 18 1.29 9.68 4.46
CA ASN A 18 2.13 10.65 3.77
C ASN A 18 1.77 10.75 2.28
N GLN A 19 1.58 9.61 1.59
CA GLN A 19 1.16 9.60 0.18
C GLN A 19 -0.20 10.27 -0.02
N MET A 20 -1.19 9.97 0.83
CA MET A 20 -2.51 10.62 0.76
C MET A 20 -2.44 12.13 1.06
N SER A 21 -1.57 12.54 1.98
CA SER A 21 -1.38 13.95 2.33
C SER A 21 -0.64 14.73 1.25
N ALA A 22 0.35 14.11 0.61
CA ALA A 22 1.11 14.67 -0.50
C ALA A 22 0.32 14.66 -1.82
N GLY A 23 -0.66 13.76 -1.95
CA GLY A 23 -1.37 13.51 -3.21
C GLY A 23 -0.49 12.82 -4.26
N ASP A 24 0.55 12.10 -3.82
CA ASP A 24 1.50 11.42 -4.70
C ASP A 24 1.78 9.98 -4.24
N PRO A 25 1.32 8.95 -4.99
CA PRO A 25 0.43 9.07 -6.14
C PRO A 25 -1.01 9.44 -5.71
N PRO A 26 -1.79 10.13 -6.57
CA PRO A 26 -3.21 10.39 -6.30
C PRO A 26 -4.00 9.08 -6.14
N GLU A 27 -3.58 8.01 -6.83
CA GLU A 27 -4.21 6.69 -6.76
C GLU A 27 -4.23 6.09 -5.35
N THR A 28 -3.32 6.50 -4.45
CA THR A 28 -3.36 6.05 -3.05
C THR A 28 -4.64 6.53 -2.38
N LYS A 29 -4.98 7.81 -2.56
CA LYS A 29 -6.19 8.40 -1.97
C LYS A 29 -7.45 7.90 -2.66
N GLU A 30 -7.45 7.81 -3.99
CA GLU A 30 -8.57 7.26 -4.75
C GLU A 30 -8.88 5.82 -4.34
N THR A 31 -7.85 4.98 -4.19
CA THR A 31 -7.99 3.60 -3.71
C THR A 31 -8.49 3.55 -2.27
N PHE A 32 -7.98 4.43 -1.42
CA PHE A 32 -8.42 4.51 -0.02
C PHE A 32 -9.92 4.83 0.08
N GLU A 33 -10.37 5.86 -0.63
CA GLU A 33 -11.76 6.30 -0.63
C GLU A 33 -12.70 5.26 -1.25
N ARG A 34 -12.26 4.64 -2.36
CA ARG A 34 -13.01 3.56 -3.02
C ARG A 34 -13.23 2.37 -2.08
N LEU A 35 -12.18 1.83 -1.47
CA LEU A 35 -12.29 0.69 -0.56
C LEU A 35 -13.07 1.04 0.72
N LEU A 36 -12.94 2.28 1.22
CA LEU A 36 -13.79 2.73 2.32
C LEU A 36 -15.28 2.73 1.94
N GLY A 37 -15.60 3.14 0.70
CA GLY A 37 -16.96 3.08 0.14
C GLY A 37 -17.48 1.65 -0.08
N GLU A 38 -16.58 0.68 -0.33
CA GLU A 38 -16.90 -0.75 -0.42
C GLU A 38 -17.14 -1.40 0.96
N GLY A 39 -16.94 -0.68 2.06
CA GLY A 39 -17.26 -1.13 3.43
C GLY A 39 -16.08 -1.64 4.24
N PHE A 40 -14.85 -1.54 3.74
CA PHE A 40 -13.65 -1.88 4.50
C PHE A 40 -13.39 -0.87 5.63
N SER A 41 -12.84 -1.34 6.76
CA SER A 41 -12.41 -0.43 7.82
C SER A 41 -11.19 0.38 7.39
N LYS A 42 -11.01 1.59 7.94
CA LYS A 42 -9.81 2.41 7.66
C LYS A 42 -8.50 1.66 7.89
N GLU A 43 -8.45 0.83 8.93
CA GLU A 43 -7.27 0.02 9.23
C GLU A 43 -7.04 -1.04 8.15
N ASP A 44 -8.10 -1.72 7.69
CA ASP A 44 -7.98 -2.76 6.66
C ASP A 44 -7.61 -2.17 5.29
N VAL A 45 -8.16 -1.00 4.95
CA VAL A 45 -7.75 -0.26 3.75
C VAL A 45 -6.25 0.08 3.79
N LYS A 46 -5.74 0.57 4.93
CA LYS A 46 -4.30 0.82 5.10
C LYS A 46 -3.46 -0.44 5.01
N LYS A 47 -3.96 -1.59 5.49
CA LYS A 47 -3.28 -2.89 5.34
C LYS A 47 -3.22 -3.30 3.86
N LEU A 48 -4.32 -3.17 3.12
CA LEU A 48 -4.40 -3.50 1.70
C LEU A 48 -3.44 -2.64 0.86
N ILE A 49 -3.46 -1.33 1.04
CA ILE A 49 -2.51 -0.42 0.38
C ILE A 49 -1.08 -0.75 0.82
N GLY A 50 -0.87 -1.06 2.10
CA GLY A 50 0.41 -1.49 2.64
C GLY A 50 0.98 -2.74 1.95
N GLN A 51 0.13 -3.66 1.48
CA GLN A 51 0.59 -4.84 0.72
C GLN A 51 1.22 -4.42 -0.62
N ALA A 52 0.64 -3.43 -1.32
CA ALA A 52 1.21 -2.91 -2.56
C ALA A 52 2.57 -2.23 -2.32
N ILE A 53 2.72 -1.51 -1.20
CA ILE A 53 4.02 -0.92 -0.79
C ILE A 53 5.05 -2.03 -0.51
N CYS A 54 4.63 -3.11 0.16
CA CYS A 54 5.51 -4.24 0.48
C CYS A 54 6.04 -4.95 -0.77
N VAL A 55 5.25 -5.04 -1.85
CA VAL A 55 5.73 -5.58 -3.14
C VAL A 55 6.89 -4.76 -3.67
N GLU A 56 6.79 -3.42 -3.65
CA GLU A 56 7.90 -2.56 -4.11
C GLU A 56 9.13 -2.69 -3.22
N ILE A 57 8.97 -2.68 -1.90
CA ILE A 57 10.09 -2.88 -0.95
C ILE A 57 10.76 -4.23 -1.22
N TYR A 58 9.98 -5.27 -1.47
CA TYR A 58 10.49 -6.60 -1.78
C TYR A 58 11.27 -6.62 -3.11
N CYS A 59 10.72 -6.04 -4.18
CA CYS A 59 11.37 -6.01 -5.48
C CYS A 59 12.68 -5.21 -5.46
N ILE A 60 12.69 -4.05 -4.80
CA ILE A 60 13.89 -3.24 -4.58
C ILE A 60 14.96 -4.05 -3.82
N GLY A 61 14.55 -4.75 -2.75
CA GLY A 61 15.47 -5.55 -1.94
C GLY A 61 16.01 -6.79 -2.65
N LYS A 62 15.17 -7.50 -3.39
CA LYS A 62 15.49 -8.78 -4.02
C LYS A 62 16.13 -8.62 -5.40
N TYR A 63 15.55 -7.80 -6.26
CA TYR A 63 15.96 -7.65 -7.65
C TYR A 63 16.90 -6.46 -7.87
N ARG A 64 17.15 -5.64 -6.83
CA ARG A 64 17.95 -4.40 -6.93
C ARG A 64 17.38 -3.41 -7.94
N GLU A 65 16.07 -3.44 -8.13
CA GLU A 65 15.34 -2.52 -8.99
C GLU A 65 15.08 -1.19 -8.27
N GLU A 66 14.78 -0.14 -9.03
CA GLU A 66 14.20 1.09 -8.50
C GLU A 66 12.70 0.89 -8.21
N PHE A 67 12.08 1.84 -7.53
CA PHE A 67 10.64 1.81 -7.30
C PHE A 67 9.87 1.86 -8.62
N ASP A 68 9.01 0.87 -8.87
CA ASP A 68 8.20 0.81 -10.08
C ASP A 68 6.83 1.47 -9.82
N ARG A 69 6.70 2.71 -10.29
CA ARG A 69 5.48 3.49 -10.12
C ARG A 69 4.29 2.89 -10.87
N GLU A 70 4.52 2.29 -12.04
CA GLU A 70 3.45 1.71 -12.86
C GLU A 70 2.90 0.44 -12.21
N ARG A 71 3.78 -0.43 -11.70
CA ARG A 71 3.42 -1.60 -10.91
C ARG A 71 2.68 -1.21 -9.64
N TYR A 72 3.18 -0.22 -8.91
CA TYR A 72 2.52 0.25 -7.69
C TYR A 72 1.09 0.72 -7.97
N ILE A 73 0.90 1.55 -9.00
CA ILE A 73 -0.43 2.05 -9.40
C ILE A 73 -1.35 0.92 -9.87
N ARG A 74 -0.82 -0.03 -10.67
CA ARG A 74 -1.57 -1.22 -11.08
C ARG A 74 -2.08 -2.00 -9.88
N ASN A 75 -1.23 -2.21 -8.89
CA ASN A 75 -1.60 -2.91 -7.66
C ASN A 75 -2.63 -2.13 -6.84
N LEU A 76 -2.48 -0.82 -6.66
CA LEU A 76 -3.48 0.03 -5.98
C LEU A 76 -4.88 -0.09 -6.62
N ARG A 77 -4.95 0.00 -7.95
CA ARG A 77 -6.21 -0.09 -8.69
C ARG A 77 -6.87 -1.47 -8.58
N ASN A 78 -6.08 -2.53 -8.44
CA ASN A 78 -6.57 -3.91 -8.35
C ASN A 78 -7.00 -4.33 -6.93
N LEU A 79 -6.63 -3.58 -5.89
CA LEU A 79 -7.07 -3.87 -4.52
C LEU A 79 -8.62 -3.94 -4.46
N PRO A 80 -9.20 -4.93 -3.76
CA PRO A 80 -8.58 -5.76 -2.73
C PRO A 80 -7.94 -7.07 -3.24
N LYS A 81 -7.79 -7.28 -4.55
CA LYS A 81 -7.01 -8.41 -5.08
C LYS A 81 -5.56 -8.32 -4.59
N GLU A 82 -4.97 -9.45 -4.23
CA GLU A 82 -3.58 -9.53 -3.76
C GLU A 82 -2.62 -8.88 -4.77
N PRO A 83 -1.74 -7.96 -4.33
CA PRO A 83 -0.72 -7.32 -5.18
C PRO A 83 0.27 -8.32 -5.78
N GLU A 84 0.71 -8.05 -7.00
CA GLU A 84 1.64 -8.91 -7.76
C GLU A 84 2.92 -8.13 -8.17
N GLU A 85 4.05 -8.84 -8.26
CA GLU A 85 5.36 -8.33 -8.72
C GLU A 85 5.38 -7.83 -10.17
#